data_AF-B3PMD4-F1
#
_entry.id   AF-B3PMD4-F1
#
_cell.length_a   1.000
_cell.length_b   1.000
_cell.length_c   1.000
_cell.angle_alpha   90.00
_cell.angle_beta   90.00
_cell.angle_gamma   90.00
#
_symmetry.space_group_name_H-M   'P 1'
#
loop_
_entity.id
_entity.type
_entity.pdbx_description
1 polymer ?
#
loop_
_entity_poly.entity_id
_entity_poly.type
_entity_poly.pdbx_seq_one_letter_code
_entity_poly.pdbx_strand_id
1 'polypeptide(L)' 'MDIQKLVFNEIKKLTRNSFDASSSLKDLDIDSLDFIVLVTSVEEKYNITISDDELMKLKTIQDIIDCLNKKLN' A
#
# COMPACT_ATOMS: atom_id res chain seq x y z
N MET A 1 -7.81 -0.67 -13.50
CA MET A 1 -6.39 -0.19 -13.46
C MET A 1 -6.19 0.84 -12.34
N ASP A 2 -7.00 0.77 -11.28
CA ASP A 2 -7.26 1.91 -10.39
C ASP A 2 -6.58 1.77 -9.02
N ILE A 3 -6.08 0.57 -8.73
CA ILE A 3 -5.53 0.24 -7.43
C ILE A 3 -4.23 0.96 -7.12
N GLN A 4 -3.37 1.09 -8.13
CA GLN A 4 -2.15 1.88 -8.03
C GLN A 4 -2.44 3.32 -7.67
N LYS A 5 -3.43 3.93 -8.34
CA LYS A 5 -3.83 5.32 -8.04
C LYS A 5 -4.38 5.44 -6.63
N LEU A 6 -5.13 4.45 -6.16
CA LEU A 6 -5.74 4.44 -4.84
C LEU A 6 -4.70 4.35 -3.74
N VAL A 7 -3.79 3.38 -3.84
CA VAL A 7 -2.66 3.19 -2.93
C VAL A 7 -1.81 4.46 -2.92
N PHE A 8 -1.43 5.00 -4.09
CA PHE A 8 -0.68 6.26 -4.16
C PHE A 8 -1.43 7.42 -3.51
N ASN A 9 -2.75 7.52 -3.72
CA ASN A 9 -3.53 8.64 -3.21
C ASN A 9 -3.70 8.58 -1.68
N GLU A 10 -3.86 7.39 -1.11
CA GLU A 10 -3.88 7.21 0.34
C GLU A 10 -2.51 7.52 0.95
N ILE A 11 -1.41 7.01 0.37
CA ILE A 11 -0.05 7.34 0.82
C ILE A 11 0.18 8.84 0.77
N LYS A 12 -0.22 9.51 -0.32
CA LYS A 12 -0.09 10.96 -0.49
C LYS A 12 -0.89 11.79 0.53
N LYS A 13 -1.94 11.24 1.13
CA LYS A 13 -2.65 11.92 2.22
C LYS A 13 -1.91 11.78 3.55
N LEU A 14 -1.22 10.68 3.74
CA LEU A 14 -0.52 10.32 4.98
C LEU A 14 0.87 10.97 5.04
N THR A 15 1.59 10.99 3.92
CA THR A 15 2.90 11.64 3.78
C THR A 15 2.79 12.90 2.92
N ARG A 16 3.34 14.01 3.44
CA ARG A 16 3.48 15.29 2.72
C ARG A 16 4.75 15.37 1.87
N ASN A 17 5.59 14.33 1.87
CA ASN A 17 6.87 14.33 1.18
C ASN A 17 6.75 13.80 -0.24
N SER A 18 7.76 14.10 -1.06
CA SER A 18 7.93 13.44 -2.36
C SER A 18 8.24 11.97 -2.13
N PHE A 19 7.48 11.10 -2.75
CA PHE A 19 7.66 9.66 -2.67
C PHE A 19 7.62 9.04 -4.05
N ASP A 20 8.48 8.06 -4.24
CA ASP A 20 8.57 7.31 -5.49
C ASP A 20 7.97 5.92 -5.30
N ALA A 21 7.67 5.25 -6.42
CA ALA A 21 7.20 3.88 -6.36
C ALA A 21 8.21 2.93 -5.68
N SER A 22 9.50 3.27 -5.73
CA SER A 22 10.59 2.57 -5.05
C SER A 22 10.75 2.95 -3.57
N SER A 23 10.09 4.00 -3.09
CA SER A 23 10.19 4.40 -1.69
C SER A 23 9.47 3.38 -0.79
N SER A 24 10.11 3.04 0.32
CA SER A 24 9.50 2.21 1.35
C SER A 24 8.51 3.03 2.16
N LEU A 25 7.42 2.41 2.60
CA LEU A 25 6.49 3.05 3.54
C LEU A 25 7.19 3.45 4.84
N LYS A 26 8.21 2.68 5.24
CA LYS A 26 9.06 3.00 6.40
C LYS A 26 9.93 4.22 6.17
N ASP A 27 10.42 4.44 4.94
CA ASP A 27 11.20 5.64 4.60
C ASP A 27 10.32 6.88 4.47
N LEU A 28 9.01 6.66 4.30
CA LEU A 28 8.00 7.70 4.13
C LEU A 28 7.45 8.25 5.44
N ASP A 29 7.99 7.78 6.57
CA ASP A 29 7.51 8.12 7.90
C ASP A 29 6.01 7.77 8.06
N ILE A 30 5.55 6.72 7.36
CA ILE A 30 4.19 6.22 7.52
C ILE A 30 4.15 5.44 8.83
N ASP A 31 3.41 5.98 9.78
CA ASP A 31 3.22 5.32 11.05
C ASP A 31 2.53 3.97 10.87
N SER A 32 2.84 3.05 11.78
CA SER A 32 2.27 1.68 11.73
C SER A 32 0.73 1.67 11.70
N LEU A 33 0.07 2.69 12.26
CA LEU A 33 -1.38 2.89 12.14
C LEU A 33 -1.82 3.27 10.72
N ASP A 34 -1.14 4.25 10.13
CA ASP A 34 -1.44 4.73 8.78
C ASP A 34 -1.26 3.62 7.75
N PHE A 35 -0.25 2.78 7.95
CA PHE A 35 -0.03 1.59 7.13
C PHE A 35 -1.18 0.58 7.22
N ILE A 36 -1.64 0.27 8.44
CA ILE A 36 -2.77 -0.65 8.66
C ILE A 36 -4.04 -0.11 7.99
N VAL A 37 -4.36 1.17 8.18
CA VAL A 37 -5.54 1.81 7.57
C VAL A 37 -5.49 1.73 6.05
N LEU A 38 -4.30 1.93 5.48
CA LEU A 38 -4.10 1.88 4.03
C LEU A 38 -4.31 0.47 3.47
N VAL A 39 -3.72 -0.53 4.11
CA VAL A 39 -3.86 -1.93 3.71
C VAL A 39 -5.32 -2.36 3.81
N THR A 40 -5.98 -2.13 4.94
CA THR A 40 -7.39 -2.51 5.14
C THR A 40 -8.33 -1.80 4.16
N SER A 41 -8.11 -0.50 3.90
CA SER A 41 -8.90 0.25 2.92
C SER A 41 -8.79 -0.34 1.51
N VAL A 42 -7.61 -0.85 1.16
CA VAL A 42 -7.37 -1.47 -0.15
C VAL A 42 -7.95 -2.89 -0.17
N GLU A 43 -7.80 -3.64 0.91
CA GLU A 43 -8.37 -4.99 1.06
C GLU A 43 -9.88 -5.00 0.88
N GLU A 44 -10.60 -4.13 1.60
CA GLU A 44 -12.06 -4.04 1.52
C GLU A 44 -12.52 -3.58 0.14
N LYS A 45 -11.84 -2.58 -0.43
CA LYS A 45 -12.26 -1.93 -1.67
C LYS A 45 -12.04 -2.78 -2.91
N TYR A 46 -11.10 -3.72 -2.85
CA TYR A 46 -10.84 -4.69 -3.89
C TYR A 46 -11.26 -6.11 -3.52
N ASN A 47 -11.84 -6.28 -2.33
CA ASN A 47 -12.34 -7.54 -1.79
C ASN A 47 -11.28 -8.66 -1.83
N ILE A 48 -10.04 -8.29 -1.51
CA ILE A 48 -8.88 -9.17 -1.44
C ILE A 48 -8.48 -9.41 0.01
N THR A 49 -7.61 -10.39 0.24
CA THR A 49 -7.07 -10.67 1.58
C THR A 49 -5.56 -10.79 1.49
N ILE A 50 -4.85 -9.92 2.18
CA ILE A 50 -3.41 -9.87 2.35
C ILE A 50 -3.11 -10.53 3.70
N SER A 51 -2.30 -11.58 3.70
CA SER A 51 -1.87 -12.23 4.94
C SER A 51 -0.81 -11.38 5.64
N ASP A 52 -0.67 -11.50 6.96
CA ASP A 52 0.40 -10.84 7.72
C ASP A 52 1.79 -11.06 7.13
N ASP A 53 2.08 -12.24 6.58
CA ASP A 53 3.32 -12.55 5.88
C ASP A 53 3.54 -11.70 4.62
N GLU A 54 2.49 -11.49 3.82
CA GLU A 54 2.54 -10.61 2.65
C GLU A 54 2.71 -9.18 3.16
N LEU A 55 1.90 -8.75 4.13
CA LEU A 55 1.94 -7.42 4.75
C LEU A 55 3.33 -7.09 5.34
N MET A 56 4.02 -8.06 5.95
CA MET A 56 5.41 -7.93 6.41
C MET A 56 6.44 -7.87 5.27
N LYS A 57 6.17 -8.54 4.14
CA LYS A 57 7.01 -8.48 2.94
C LYS A 57 6.78 -7.18 2.15
N LEU A 58 5.59 -6.59 2.24
CA LEU A 58 5.20 -5.33 1.63
C LEU A 58 5.97 -4.18 2.28
N LYS A 59 7.16 -3.90 1.76
CA LYS A 59 8.01 -2.79 2.21
C LYS A 59 7.81 -1.55 1.35
N THR A 60 7.64 -1.73 0.04
CA THR A 60 7.52 -0.64 -0.92
C THR A 60 6.10 -0.46 -1.43
N ILE A 61 5.80 0.74 -1.93
CA ILE A 61 4.53 1.02 -2.59
C ILE A 61 4.35 0.11 -3.80
N GLN A 62 5.43 -0.12 -4.55
CA GLN A 62 5.46 -1.02 -5.69
C GLN A 62 5.06 -2.45 -5.28
N ASP A 63 5.63 -3.00 -4.20
CA ASP A 63 5.30 -4.34 -3.70
C ASP A 63 3.80 -4.47 -3.42
N ILE A 64 3.20 -3.46 -2.78
CA ILE A 64 1.77 -3.47 -2.46
C ILE A 64 0.99 -3.57 -3.77
N ILE A 65 1.24 -2.65 -4.70
CA ILE A 65 0.55 -2.62 -5.99
C ILE A 65 0.72 -3.94 -6.76
N ASP A 66 1.90 -4.54 -6.72
CA ASP A 66 2.20 -5.79 -7.42
C ASP A 66 1.46 -6.99 -6.80
N CYS A 67 1.51 -7.11 -5.46
CA CYS A 67 0.75 -8.11 -4.70
C CYS A 67 -0.74 -8.02 -5.01
N LEU A 68 -1.28 -6.81 -5.01
CA LEU A 68 -2.68 -6.54 -5.30
C LEU A 68 -3.06 -6.89 -6.74
N ASN A 69 -2.24 -6.49 -7.73
CA ASN A 69 -2.45 -6.82 -9.13
C ASN A 69 -2.38 -8.34 -9.37
N LYS A 70 -1.54 -9.06 -8.63
CA LYS A 70 -1.49 -10.53 -8.69
C LYS A 70 -2.75 -11.19 -8.13
N LYS A 71 -3.42 -10.56 -7.16
CA LYS A 71 -4.67 -11.10 -6.58
C LYS A 71 -5.91 -10.79 -7.43
N LEU A 72 -5.85 -9.72 -8.23
CA LEU A 72 -6.95 -9.27 -9.10
C LEU A 72 -6.88 -9.82 -10.54
N ASN A 73 -5.76 -10.43 -10.93
CA ASN A 73 -5.62 -11.20 -12.18
C ASN A 73 -5.92 -12.68 -11.94
#